data_AF-A0A1A8Y0L1-F1
#
_entry.id   AF-A0A1A8Y0L1-F1
#
_cell.length_a   1.000
_cell.length_b   1.000
_cell.length_c   1.000
_cell.angle_alpha   90.00
_cell.angle_beta   90.00
_cell.angle_gamma   90.00
#
_symmetry.space_group_name_H-M   'P 1'
#
loop_
_entity.id
_entity.type
_entity.pdbx_description
1 polymer ?
#
loop_
_entity_poly.entity_id
_entity_poly.type
_entity_poly.pdbx_seq_one_letter_code
_entity_poly.pdbx_strand_id
1 'polypeptide(L)'
;MSKDTQCPYCGADVEINHDDGYGYEEDDLHQQECGECGKTFTYTTAIHFSYYAYKADCLNDGEHQYEKTKTYPPEYARLRCKECGHEKHLTANA
;
A
#
# COMPACT_ATOMS: atom_id res chain seq x y z
N MET A 1 18.22 -3.37 3.23
CA MET A 1 17.90 -3.44 1.79
C MET A 1 16.77 -4.44 1.65
N SER A 2 15.69 -4.05 0.96
CA SER A 2 14.63 -5.00 0.60
C SER A 2 15.18 -5.89 -0.50
N LYS A 3 14.87 -7.18 -0.48
CA LYS A 3 15.10 -8.08 -1.60
C LYS A 3 13.75 -8.59 -2.05
N ASP A 4 13.52 -8.66 -3.34
CA ASP A 4 12.25 -9.13 -3.89
C ASP A 4 12.27 -10.64 -4.07
N THR A 5 13.41 -11.17 -4.51
CA THR A 5 13.59 -12.61 -4.71
C THR A 5 15.06 -13.02 -4.59
N GLN A 6 15.35 -14.29 -4.87
CA GLN A 6 16.69 -14.85 -4.94
C GLN A 6 16.96 -15.39 -6.33
N CYS A 7 18.17 -15.15 -6.83
CA CYS A 7 18.61 -15.71 -8.09
C CYS A 7 18.57 -17.25 -8.02
N PRO A 8 17.85 -17.94 -8.93
CA PRO A 8 17.71 -19.39 -8.88
C PRO A 8 19.01 -20.14 -9.19
N TYR A 9 20.04 -19.45 -9.68
CA TYR A 9 21.31 -20.07 -10.07
C TYR A 9 22.43 -19.93 -9.04
N CYS A 10 22.56 -18.76 -8.39
CA CYS A 10 23.64 -18.50 -7.44
C CYS A 10 23.16 -18.18 -6.02
N GLY A 11 21.84 -18.03 -5.81
CA GLY A 11 21.25 -17.73 -4.50
C GLY A 11 21.44 -16.29 -4.02
N ALA A 12 22.06 -15.42 -4.83
CA ALA A 12 22.20 -14.00 -4.51
C ALA A 12 20.83 -13.33 -4.40
N ASP A 13 20.73 -12.35 -3.52
CA ASP A 13 19.53 -11.52 -3.37
C ASP A 13 19.35 -10.65 -4.61
N VAL A 14 18.12 -10.54 -5.12
CA VAL A 14 17.79 -9.79 -6.33
C VAL A 14 16.66 -8.80 -6.05
N GLU A 15 16.86 -7.57 -6.48
CA GLU A 15 15.82 -6.54 -6.61
C GLU A 15 15.30 -6.59 -8.05
N ILE A 16 14.00 -6.77 -8.21
CA ILE A 16 13.36 -6.84 -9.52
C ILE A 16 13.35 -5.43 -10.11
N ASN A 17 13.81 -5.29 -11.35
CA ASN A 17 13.80 -4.01 -12.03
C ASN A 17 12.36 -3.67 -12.45
N HIS A 18 11.81 -2.64 -11.83
CA HIS A 18 10.48 -2.09 -12.10
C HIS A 18 10.50 -0.76 -12.88
N ASP A 19 11.63 -0.40 -13.48
CA ASP A 19 11.77 0.77 -14.34
C ASP A 19 10.72 0.73 -15.47
N ASP A 20 10.15 1.89 -15.77
CA ASP A 20 9.12 2.07 -16.79
C ASP A 20 7.87 1.19 -16.64
N GLY A 21 7.62 0.67 -15.43
CA GLY A 21 6.48 -0.21 -15.16
C GLY A 21 6.70 -1.67 -15.57
N TYR A 22 7.93 -2.08 -15.83
CA TYR A 22 8.24 -3.50 -16.10
C TYR A 22 8.01 -4.38 -14.86
N GLY A 23 7.67 -5.65 -15.07
CA GLY A 23 7.56 -6.62 -13.98
C GLY A 23 6.32 -6.48 -13.09
N TYR A 24 5.32 -5.66 -13.44
CA TYR A 24 4.04 -5.57 -12.69
C TYR A 24 2.92 -6.45 -13.24
N GLU A 25 2.96 -6.82 -14.52
CA GLU A 25 1.90 -7.62 -15.14
C GLU A 25 1.89 -9.05 -14.57
N GLU A 26 0.75 -9.46 -14.00
CA GLU A 26 0.61 -10.75 -13.31
C GLU A 26 0.51 -11.95 -14.26
N ASP A 27 0.04 -11.71 -15.49
CA ASP A 27 -0.17 -12.75 -16.51
C ASP A 27 1.04 -12.95 -17.44
N ASP A 28 2.08 -12.13 -17.28
CA ASP A 28 3.26 -12.15 -18.13
C ASP A 28 4.46 -12.82 -17.45
N LEU A 29 5.22 -13.55 -18.26
CA LEU A 29 6.51 -14.10 -17.84
C LEU A 29 7.62 -13.07 -18.12
N HIS A 30 8.14 -12.49 -17.05
CA HIS A 30 9.21 -11.49 -17.11
C HIS A 30 10.60 -12.14 -17.07
N GLN A 31 11.61 -11.41 -17.51
CA GLN A 31 13.01 -11.85 -17.53
C GLN A 31 13.92 -10.78 -16.93
N GLN A 32 14.93 -11.22 -16.19
CA GLN A 32 15.97 -10.33 -15.68
C GLN A 32 17.31 -11.05 -15.58
N GLU A 33 18.39 -10.34 -15.83
CA GLU A 33 19.74 -10.83 -15.59
C GLU A 33 20.17 -10.61 -14.13
N CYS A 34 20.76 -11.64 -13.52
CA CYS A 34 21.35 -11.53 -12.20
C CYS A 34 22.70 -10.78 -12.29
N GLY A 35 22.82 -9.64 -11.60
CA GLY A 35 24.05 -8.84 -11.57
C GLY A 35 25.29 -9.55 -10.98
N GLU A 36 25.09 -10.58 -10.16
CA GLU A 36 26.19 -11.33 -9.53
C GLU A 36 26.77 -12.45 -10.41
N CYS A 37 25.92 -13.17 -11.16
CA CYS A 37 26.36 -14.33 -11.95
C CYS A 37 26.14 -14.20 -13.46
N GLY A 38 25.53 -13.10 -13.92
CA GLY A 38 25.26 -12.80 -15.33
C GLY A 38 24.28 -13.76 -16.00
N LYS A 39 23.51 -14.55 -15.23
CA LYS A 39 22.50 -15.47 -15.77
C LYS A 39 21.13 -14.82 -15.78
N THR A 40 20.44 -14.94 -16.90
CA THR A 40 19.03 -14.55 -17.04
C THR A 40 18.11 -15.58 -16.40
N PHE A 41 17.18 -15.12 -15.56
CA PHE A 41 16.11 -15.91 -14.99
C PHE A 41 14.75 -15.33 -15.38
N THR A 42 13.71 -16.15 -15.26
CA THR A 42 12.32 -15.76 -15.46
C THR A 42 11.57 -15.67 -14.12
N TYR A 43 10.58 -14.81 -14.06
CA TYR A 43 9.69 -14.69 -12.89
C TYR A 43 8.29 -14.25 -13.31
N THR A 44 7.34 -14.42 -12.40
CA THR A 44 5.96 -13.93 -12.51
C THR A 44 5.68 -13.04 -11.30
N THR A 45 4.77 -12.09 -11.46
CA THR A 45 4.38 -11.16 -10.39
C THR A 45 2.97 -11.51 -9.91
N ALA A 46 2.70 -11.35 -8.62
CA ALA A 46 1.38 -11.58 -8.05
C ALA A 46 1.00 -10.44 -7.09
N ILE A 47 -0.22 -9.93 -7.22
CA ILE A 47 -0.80 -8.90 -6.38
C ILE A 47 -1.73 -9.56 -5.37
N HIS A 48 -1.41 -9.43 -4.09
CA HIS A 48 -2.22 -9.97 -3.02
C HIS A 48 -3.11 -8.88 -2.40
N PHE A 49 -4.43 -9.03 -2.54
CA PHE A 49 -5.40 -8.19 -1.82
C PHE A 49 -5.80 -8.83 -0.49
N SER A 50 -5.66 -8.06 0.59
CA SER A 50 -6.19 -8.43 1.91
C SER A 50 -7.28 -7.45 2.31
N TYR A 51 -8.49 -7.96 2.53
CA TYR A 51 -9.64 -7.15 2.91
C TYR A 51 -9.94 -7.32 4.40
N TYR A 52 -10.06 -6.20 5.10
CA TYR A 52 -10.51 -6.14 6.48
C TYR A 52 -11.79 -5.31 6.52
N ALA A 53 -12.90 -5.97 6.85
CA ALA A 53 -14.19 -5.32 6.94
C ALA A 53 -14.45 -4.86 8.38
N TYR A 54 -14.99 -3.66 8.52
CA TYR A 54 -15.36 -3.06 9.80
C TYR A 54 -16.80 -2.56 9.74
N LYS A 55 -17.50 -2.65 10.86
CA LYS A 55 -18.85 -2.11 11.00
C LYS A 55 -18.77 -0.57 11.07
N ALA A 56 -19.66 0.10 10.35
CA ALA A 56 -19.84 1.55 10.44
C ALA A 56 -21.33 1.89 10.43
N ASP A 57 -21.93 2.00 11.62
CA ASP A 57 -23.37 2.25 11.75
C ASP A 57 -23.74 3.65 11.24
N CYS A 58 -22.80 4.59 11.37
CA CYS A 58 -22.95 5.96 10.88
C CYS A 58 -23.09 6.12 9.35
N LEU A 59 -22.85 5.07 8.56
CA LEU A 59 -23.15 5.08 7.12
C LEU A 59 -24.58 4.66 6.80
N ASN A 60 -25.35 4.31 7.83
CA ASN A 60 -26.77 3.99 7.76
C ASN A 60 -27.53 5.01 8.62
N ASP A 61 -28.49 4.56 9.43
CA ASP A 61 -29.30 5.41 10.30
C ASP A 61 -28.59 5.82 11.61
N GLY A 62 -27.33 5.42 11.80
CA GLY A 62 -26.51 5.78 12.95
C GLY A 62 -25.94 7.20 12.85
N GLU A 63 -25.57 7.78 14.00
CA GLU A 63 -24.89 9.07 14.03
C GLU A 63 -23.36 8.93 13.90
N HIS A 64 -22.73 9.91 13.25
CA HIS A 64 -21.27 9.97 13.19
C HIS A 64 -20.64 10.34 14.55
N GLN A 65 -19.79 9.45 15.05
CA GLN A 65 -18.93 9.72 16.21
C GLN A 65 -17.63 10.41 15.78
N TYR A 66 -17.62 11.74 15.76
CA TYR A 66 -16.46 12.54 15.34
C TYR A 66 -15.41 12.70 16.44
N GLU A 67 -14.13 12.63 16.04
CA GLU A 67 -12.98 13.03 16.85
C GLU A 67 -12.07 13.98 16.09
N LYS A 68 -11.34 14.82 16.83
CA LYS A 68 -10.31 15.68 16.25
C LYS A 68 -9.11 14.85 15.80
N THR A 69 -8.70 14.97 14.54
CA THR A 69 -7.51 14.31 14.00
C THR A 69 -6.25 14.84 14.68
N LYS A 70 -5.29 13.96 14.96
CA LYS A 70 -3.98 14.32 15.48
C LYS A 70 -3.04 14.61 14.30
N THR A 71 -2.85 15.90 14.00
CA THR A 71 -1.94 16.38 12.94
C THR A 71 -0.97 17.41 13.51
N TYR A 72 0.19 17.57 12.88
CA TYR A 72 1.12 18.65 13.16
C TYR A 72 1.47 19.33 11.83
N PRO A 73 1.23 20.64 11.67
CA PRO A 73 0.71 21.58 12.66
C PRO A 73 -0.78 21.37 13.07
N PRO A 74 -1.21 21.72 14.31
CA PRO A 74 -2.57 21.46 14.83
C PRO A 74 -3.70 22.25 14.15
N GLU A 75 -3.39 23.38 13.51
CA GLU A 75 -4.36 24.22 12.79
C GLU A 75 -4.95 23.53 11.56
N TYR A 76 -4.28 22.51 11.03
CA TYR A 76 -4.79 21.68 9.93
C TYR A 76 -5.67 20.51 10.39
N ALA A 77 -5.93 20.39 11.70
CA ALA A 77 -6.78 19.32 12.22
C ALA A 77 -8.22 19.41 11.68
N ARG A 78 -8.86 18.25 11.60
CA ARG A 78 -10.24 18.07 11.13
C ARG A 78 -11.03 17.24 12.15
N LEU A 79 -12.36 17.20 12.00
CA LEU A 79 -13.19 16.21 12.66
C LEU A 79 -13.30 14.99 11.74
N ARG A 80 -12.93 13.81 12.23
CA ARG A 80 -13.00 12.53 11.51
C ARG A 80 -13.88 11.55 12.27
N CYS A 81 -14.84 10.94 11.59
CA CYS A 81 -15.67 9.89 12.20
C CYS A 81 -14.82 8.65 12.49
N LYS A 82 -14.91 8.11 13.71
CA LYS A 82 -14.13 6.94 14.14
C LYS A 82 -14.46 5.65 13.37
N GLU A 83 -15.67 5.54 12.85
CA GLU A 83 -16.15 4.31 12.23
C GLU A 83 -15.97 4.31 10.71
N CYS A 84 -16.42 5.38 10.03
CA CYS A 84 -16.39 5.45 8.56
C CYS A 84 -15.30 6.35 7.98
N GLY A 85 -14.56 7.09 8.82
CA GLY A 85 -13.50 7.99 8.36
C GLY A 85 -13.98 9.27 7.68
N HIS A 86 -15.30 9.53 7.60
CA HIS A 86 -15.82 10.78 7.04
C HIS A 86 -15.22 12.01 7.75
N GLU A 87 -14.81 13.02 6.99
CA GLU A 87 -14.15 14.22 7.50
C GLU A 87 -14.97 15.48 7.29
N LYS A 88 -14.91 16.38 8.28
CA LYS A 88 -15.38 17.77 8.14
C LYS A 88 -14.44 18.75 8.82
N HIS A 89 -14.51 20.01 8.40
CA HIS A 89 -13.71 21.07 9.00
C HIS A 89 -14.01 21.25 10.49
N LEU A 90 -12.99 21.62 11.26
CA LEU A 90 -13.19 22.19 12.59
C LEU A 90 -13.86 23.56 12.38
N THR A 91 -15.16 23.64 12.64
CA THR A 91 -15.82 24.95 12.71
C THR A 91 -15.20 25.72 13.87
N ALA A 92 -14.69 26.92 13.60
CA ALA A 92 -14.16 27.78 14.65
C ALA A 92 -15.29 28.07 15.66
N ASN A 93 -15.02 27.78 16.95
CA ASN A 93 -15.86 27.98 18.13
C ASN A 93 -16.82 26.83 18.48
N ALA A 94 -16.34 25.93 19.35
CA ALA A 94 -17.14 25.24 20.35
C ALA A 94 -16.47 25.49 21.72
#